data_AF-A0A077MGT2-F1
#
_entry.id   AF-A0A077MGT2-F1
#
_cell.length_a   1.000
_cell.length_b   1.000
_cell.length_c   1.000
_cell.angle_alpha   90.00
_cell.angle_beta   90.00
_cell.angle_gamma   90.00
#
_symmetry.space_group_name_H-M   'P 1'
#
loop_
_entity.id
_entity.type
_entity.pdbx_description
1 polymer ?
#
loop_
_entity_poly.entity_id
_entity_poly.type
_entity_poly.pdbx_seq_one_letter_code
_entity_poly.pdbx_strand_id
1 'polypeptide(L)'
;MNFTIQETVCPTSEKVMAEECEFKADGLVKDCSGYFSTEQTNSLIVVTCDAAVQDDPQMTRFRGLGHFFKGFGRGFIWGLNH
;
A
#
# COMPACT_ATOMS: atom_id res chain seq x y z
N MET A 1 -8.30 14.63 17.33
CA MET A 1 -8.07 15.38 16.08
C MET A 1 -7.52 14.42 15.06
N ASN A 2 -8.00 14.44 13.82
CA ASN A 2 -7.53 13.54 12.76
C ASN A 2 -6.98 14.38 11.62
N PHE A 3 -5.84 13.98 11.08
CA PHE A 3 -5.14 14.67 10.01
C PHE A 3 -4.27 13.69 9.24
N THR A 4 -3.88 14.06 8.03
CA THR A 4 -3.06 13.22 7.16
C THR A 4 -1.72 13.92 6.93
N ILE A 5 -0.64 13.14 6.89
CA ILE A 5 0.72 13.62 6.58
C ILE A 5 1.25 12.91 5.33
N GLN A 6 2.08 13.59 4.56
CA GLN A 6 2.72 13.05 3.35
C GLN A 6 4.23 13.24 3.42
N GLU A 7 4.98 12.28 2.90
CA GLU A 7 6.44 12.35 2.79
C GLU A 7 6.87 13.56 1.94
N THR A 8 7.86 14.31 2.43
CA THR A 8 8.45 15.47 1.74
C THR A 8 9.79 15.12 1.09
N VAL A 9 10.28 15.98 0.21
CA VAL A 9 11.58 15.81 -0.44
C VAL A 9 12.76 16.18 0.48
N CYS A 10 12.49 16.93 1.55
CA CYS A 10 13.50 17.36 2.49
C CYS A 10 13.94 16.21 3.40
N PRO A 11 15.25 16.05 3.65
CA PRO A 11 15.74 15.07 4.61
C PRO A 11 15.40 15.47 6.05
N THR A 12 15.11 14.49 6.91
CA THR A 12 14.78 14.73 8.35
C THR A 12 15.87 15.47 9.12
N SER A 13 17.12 15.43 8.66
CA SER A 13 18.25 16.12 9.30
C SER A 13 18.25 17.63 9.11
N GLU A 14 17.53 18.13 8.10
CA GLU A 14 17.41 19.56 7.86
C GLU A 14 16.45 20.17 8.87
N LYS A 15 16.87 21.24 9.55
CA LYS A 15 16.00 22.06 10.41
C LYS A 15 15.11 22.99 9.58
N VAL A 16 14.63 22.50 8.44
CA VAL A 16 13.70 23.21 7.57
C VAL A 16 12.30 22.92 8.09
N MET A 17 11.44 23.94 8.08
CA MET A 17 10.05 23.78 8.49
C MET A 17 9.34 22.87 7.49
N ALA A 18 8.50 21.95 7.97
CA ALA A 18 7.84 20.98 7.10
C ALA A 18 6.95 21.66 6.04
N GLU A 19 6.47 22.87 6.35
CA GLU A 19 5.63 23.69 5.46
C GLU A 19 6.41 24.32 4.29
N GLU A 20 7.73 24.46 4.42
CA GLU A 20 8.61 25.00 3.36
C GLU A 20 9.10 23.90 2.41
N CYS A 21 8.82 22.64 2.74
CA CYS A 21 9.25 21.47 1.98
C CYS A 21 8.16 20.99 1.04
N GLU A 22 8.53 20.81 -0.22
CA GLU A 22 7.62 20.22 -1.21
C GLU A 22 7.32 18.75 -0.86
N PHE A 23 6.09 18.34 -1.12
CA PHE A 23 5.71 16.93 -1.03
C PHE A 23 6.39 16.12 -2.12
N LYS A 24 6.80 14.90 -1.76
CA LYS A 24 7.30 13.94 -2.72
C LYS A 24 6.12 13.38 -3.53
N ALA A 25 6.24 13.38 -4.86
CA ALA A 25 5.16 13.02 -5.78
C ALA A 25 4.54 11.63 -5.51
N ASP A 26 5.38 10.63 -5.23
CA ASP A 26 4.98 9.27 -4.82
C ASP A 26 5.30 9.03 -3.34
N GLY A 27 5.17 10.09 -2.54
CA GLY A 27 5.45 10.06 -1.12
C GLY A 27 4.46 9.20 -0.36
N LEU A 28 4.94 8.52 0.68
CA LEU A 28 4.05 7.78 1.57
C LEU A 28 3.08 8.73 2.27
N VAL A 29 1.81 8.34 2.31
CA VAL A 29 0.77 9.06 3.04
C VAL A 29 0.41 8.27 4.29
N LYS A 30 0.26 8.97 5.42
CA LYS A 30 -0.14 8.40 6.70
C LYS A 30 -1.31 9.16 7.29
N ASP A 31 -2.28 8.42 7.80
CA ASP A 31 -3.40 8.98 8.55
C ASP A 31 -3.04 8.99 10.02
N CYS A 32 -3.17 10.16 10.64
CA CYS A 32 -2.79 10.41 12.01
C CYS A 32 -3.98 10.82 12.87
N SER A 33 -4.02 10.28 14.08
CA SER A 33 -4.92 10.69 15.15
C SER A 33 -4.11 11.27 16.29
N GLY A 34 -4.42 12.52 16.63
CA GLY A 34 -3.87 13.22 17.76
C GLY A 34 -4.86 13.37 18.89
N TYR A 35 -4.35 13.35 20.11
CA TYR A 35 -5.10 13.62 21.34
C TYR A 35 -4.26 14.54 22.22
N PHE A 36 -4.89 15.62 22.69
CA PHE A 36 -4.27 16.60 23.58
C PHE A 36 -4.97 16.52 24.94
N SER A 37 -4.20 16.45 26.02
CA SER A 37 -4.73 16.50 27.38
C SER A 37 -4.25 17.78 28.06
N THR A 38 -5.20 18.60 28.48
CA THR A 38 -4.95 19.84 29.25
C THR A 38 -5.15 19.65 30.75
N GLU A 39 -5.51 18.44 31.21
CA GLU A 39 -5.80 18.14 32.61
C GLU A 39 -4.53 17.91 33.46
N GLN A 40 -3.38 17.72 32.82
CA GLN A 40 -2.10 17.54 33.50
C GLN A 40 -1.30 18.84 33.46
N THR A 41 -0.55 19.11 34.54
CA THR A 41 0.39 20.25 34.65
C THR A 41 1.41 20.32 33.51
N ASN A 42 1.59 19.22 32.78
CA ASN A 42 2.29 19.17 31.50
C ASN A 42 1.27 18.90 30.39
N SER A 43 1.10 19.84 29.48
CA SER A 43 0.32 19.63 28.26
C SER A 43 0.91 18.46 27.49
N LEU A 44 0.20 17.35 27.44
CA LEU A 44 0.61 16.17 26.69
C LEU A 44 -0.11 16.18 25.34
N ILE A 45 0.69 16.04 24.28
CA ILE A 45 0.19 15.76 22.94
C ILE A 45 0.69 14.38 22.55
N VAL A 46 -0.25 13.50 22.21
CA VAL A 46 0.07 12.17 21.70
C VAL A 46 -0.51 12.08 20.29
N VAL A 47 0.36 11.70 19.35
CA VAL A 47 0.03 11.54 17.94
C VAL A 47 0.34 10.10 17.56
N THR A 48 -0.63 9.42 16.97
CA THR A 48 -0.49 8.08 16.40
C THR A 48 -0.74 8.18 14.91
N CYS A 49 0.06 7.49 14.09
CA CYS A 49 -0.06 7.52 12.65
C CYS A 49 0.03 6.11 12.06
N ASP A 50 -0.90 5.79 11.18
CA ASP A 50 -0.98 4.52 10.45
C ASP A 50 -0.83 4.77 8.95
N ALA A 51 -0.50 3.73 8.19
CA ALA A 51 -0.45 3.83 6.73
C ALA A 51 -1.84 4.21 6.21
N ALA A 52 -1.92 5.25 5.38
CA ALA A 52 -3.19 5.62 4.77
C ALA A 52 -3.62 4.52 3.81
N VAL A 53 -4.91 4.20 3.79
CA VAL A 53 -5.47 3.26 2.81
C VAL A 53 -5.50 3.98 1.47
N GLN A 54 -4.40 3.86 0.73
CA GLN A 54 -4.38 4.19 -0.69
C GLN A 54 -5.02 3.00 -1.41
N ASP A 55 -6.15 3.25 -2.07
CA ASP A 55 -6.76 2.30 -3.00
C ASP A 55 -5.80 2.19 -4.19
N ASP A 56 -4.74 1.39 -4.05
CA ASP A 56 -3.83 1.07 -5.14
C ASP A 56 -4.54 0.06 -6.05
N PRO A 57 -4.95 0.45 -7.28
CA PRO A 57 -5.66 -0.47 -8.16
C PRO A 57 -4.73 -1.54 -8.77
N GLN A 58 -3.45 -1.63 -8.37
CA GLN A 58 -2.45 -2.43 -9.08
C GLN A 58 -2.00 -3.68 -8.31
N MET A 59 -2.96 -4.52 -7.94
CA MET A 59 -2.63 -5.92 -7.67
C MET A 59 -3.71 -6.92 -8.13
N THR A 60 -4.03 -6.91 -9.42
CA THR A 60 -4.55 -8.13 -10.07
C THR A 60 -3.41 -9.10 -10.33
N ARG A 61 -3.08 -9.87 -9.29
CA ARG A 61 -2.19 -11.03 -9.35
C ARG A 61 -2.80 -12.07 -10.29
N PHE A 62 -2.44 -12.06 -11.58
CA PHE A 62 -2.78 -13.13 -12.53
C PHE A 62 -2.11 -14.45 -12.08
N ARG A 63 -2.82 -15.21 -11.25
CA ARG A 63 -2.50 -16.59 -10.92
C ARG A 63 -3.14 -17.50 -11.98
N GLY A 64 -2.32 -18.03 -12.89
CA GLY A 64 -2.56 -19.33 -13.51
C GLY A 64 -2.85 -19.35 -15.01
N LEU A 65 -1.79 -19.41 -15.82
CA LEU A 65 -1.84 -19.99 -17.17
C LEU A 65 -0.68 -20.97 -17.35
N GLY A 66 -0.64 -21.98 -16.48
CA GLY A 66 0.45 -22.96 -16.41
C GLY A 66 -0.07 -24.38 -16.30
N HIS A 67 -1.07 -24.77 -17.11
CA HIS A 67 -1.41 -26.18 -17.32
C HIS A 67 -2.25 -26.36 -18.59
N PHE A 68 -1.64 -26.22 -19.77
CA PHE A 68 -2.22 -26.71 -21.02
C PHE A 68 -1.37 -27.89 -21.55
N PHE A 69 -1.83 -29.09 -21.18
CA PHE A 69 -1.68 -30.37 -21.87
C PHE A 69 -0.28 -30.96 -22.09
N LYS A 70 0.24 -31.60 -21.03
CA LYS A 70 1.14 -32.76 -21.14
C LYS A 70 0.27 -34.02 -21.27
N GLY A 71 0.12 -34.55 -22.48
CA GLY A 71 -0.73 -35.71 -22.75
C GLY A 71 -0.60 -36.29 -24.16
N PHE A 72 0.63 -36.60 -24.58
CA PHE A 72 0.91 -37.47 -25.71
C PHE A 72 0.77 -38.92 -25.24
N GLY A 73 -0.12 -39.71 -25.86
CA GLY A 73 -0.08 -41.17 -25.77
C GLY A 73 -1.41 -41.85 -25.47
N ARG A 74 -2.09 -42.28 -26.54
CA ARG A 74 -2.82 -43.56 -26.61
C ARG A 74 -3.31 -43.80 -28.04
N GLY A 75 -2.54 -44.57 -28.81
CA GLY A 75 -3.09 -45.30 -29.95
C GLY A 75 -4.06 -46.38 -29.46
N PHE A 76 -5.04 -46.72 -30.29
CA PHE A 76 -5.35 -48.08 -30.79
C PHE A 76 -6.66 -48.02 -31.62
N ILE A 77 -6.66 -48.82 -32.68
CA ILE A 77 -7.56 -48.83 -33.86
C ILE A 77 -8.86 -49.63 -33.59
N TRP A 78 -9.80 -49.54 -34.56
CA TRP A 78 -11.09 -50.26 -34.80
C TRP A 78 -12.32 -49.50 -34.26
N GLY A 79 -13.30 -49.02 -35.04
CA GLY A 79 -13.76 -49.33 -36.38
C GLY A 79 -15.23 -49.77 -36.29
N LEU A 80 -16.19 -48.97 -36.77
CA LEU A 80 -17.42 -49.46 -37.40
C LEU A 80 -18.23 -48.32 -38.08
N ASN A 81 -18.75 -48.69 -39.24
CA ASN A 81 -19.50 -47.96 -40.26
C ASN A 81 -20.92 -47.56 -39.81
N HIS A 82 -21.43 -46.41 -40.30
CA HIS A 82 -22.75 -46.31 -40.92
C HIS A 82 -22.76 -45.17 -41.93
#